data_AF-A0A364P0W4-F1
#
_entry.id   AF-A0A364P0W4-F1
#
_cell.length_a   1.000
_cell.length_b   1.000
_cell.length_c   1.000
_cell.angle_alpha   90.00
_cell.angle_beta   90.00
_cell.angle_gamma   90.00
#
_symmetry.space_group_name_H-M   'P 1'
#
loop_
_entity.id
_entity.type
_entity.pdbx_description
1 polymer ?
#
loop_
_entity_poly.entity_id
_entity_poly.type
_entity_poly.pdbx_seq_one_letter_code
_entity_poly.pdbx_strand_id
1 'polypeptide(L)' 'MPHRRAFRLRKSKAVRDKLAAAFLLGAALFTPPLLMLFMNGGMVAGVPVFALYVFSAWIGLTGVVALIAEKGEGD' A
#
# COMPACT_ATOMS: atom_id res chain seq x y z
N MET A 1 24.78 25.16 -18.68
CA MET A 1 24.65 23.69 -18.52
C MET A 1 23.33 23.32 -17.81
N PRO A 2 22.27 22.91 -18.53
CA PRO A 2 20.94 22.64 -17.97
C PRO A 2 20.50 21.17 -18.16
N HIS A 3 21.14 20.20 -17.49
CA HIS A 3 20.70 18.78 -17.57
C HIS A 3 20.18 18.18 -16.25
N ARG A 4 20.30 18.88 -15.11
CA ARG A 4 19.93 18.33 -13.79
C ARG A 4 18.43 18.43 -13.44
N ARG A 5 17.63 19.22 -14.18
CA ARG A 5 16.20 19.44 -13.86
C ARG A 5 15.28 18.33 -14.36
N ALA A 6 15.55 17.76 -15.52
CA ALA A 6 14.69 16.74 -16.14
C ALA A 6 14.65 15.43 -15.33
N PHE A 7 15.77 15.04 -14.73
CA PHE A 7 15.84 13.83 -13.91
C PHE A 7 14.96 13.92 -12.64
N ARG A 8 14.97 15.07 -11.96
CA ARG A 8 14.15 15.30 -10.74
C ARG A 8 12.64 15.24 -11.02
N LEU A 9 12.19 15.79 -12.16
CA LEU A 9 10.78 15.77 -12.55
C LEU A 9 10.27 14.35 -12.79
N ARG A 10 11.07 13.50 -13.46
CA ARG A 10 10.71 12.11 -13.76
C ARG A 10 10.75 11.22 -12.51
N LYS A 11 11.72 11.44 -11.60
CA LYS A 11 11.80 10.75 -10.30
C LYS A 11 10.58 11.07 -9.41
N SER A 12 10.21 12.35 -9.32
CA SER A 12 9.02 12.80 -8.57
C SER A 12 7.72 12.20 -9.12
N LYS A 13 7.55 12.16 -10.45
CA LYS A 13 6.36 11.55 -11.05
C LYS A 13 6.26 10.05 -10.75
N ALA A 14 7.36 9.32 -10.84
CA ALA A 14 7.39 7.88 -10.57
C ALA A 14 7.07 7.54 -9.10
N VAL A 15 7.57 8.33 -8.15
CA VAL A 15 7.23 8.16 -6.72
C VAL A 15 5.74 8.44 -6.49
N ARG A 16 5.21 9.53 -7.07
CA ARG A 16 3.80 9.89 -6.96
C ARG A 16 2.86 8.81 -7.52
N ASP A 17 3.21 8.23 -8.67
CA ASP A 17 2.42 7.17 -9.29
C ASP A 17 2.43 5.88 -8.43
N LYS A 18 3.54 5.56 -7.75
CA LYS A 18 3.63 4.43 -6.80
C LYS A 18 2.81 4.65 -5.53
N LEU A 19 2.82 5.86 -4.97
CA LEU A 19 1.97 6.24 -3.84
C LEU A 19 0.48 6.17 -4.21
N ALA A 20 0.12 6.61 -5.41
CA ALA A 20 -1.25 6.49 -5.91
C ALA A 20 -1.65 5.01 -6.07
N ALA A 21 -0.76 4.15 -6.58
CA ALA A 21 -1.01 2.71 -6.64
C ALA A 21 -1.18 2.09 -5.25
N ALA A 22 -0.36 2.47 -4.27
CA ALA A 22 -0.50 2.01 -2.88
C ALA A 22 -1.82 2.48 -2.26
N PHE A 23 -2.23 3.72 -2.52
CA PHE A 23 -3.53 4.24 -2.09
C PHE A 23 -4.70 3.46 -2.71
N LEU A 24 -4.65 3.20 -4.02
CA LEU A 24 -5.67 2.41 -4.70
C LEU A 24 -5.71 0.95 -4.19
N LEU A 25 -4.55 0.37 -3.88
CA LEU A 25 -4.45 -0.95 -3.29
C LEU A 25 -5.11 -0.99 -1.90
N GLY A 26 -4.81 0.00 -1.04
CA GLY A 26 -5.47 0.17 0.25
C GLY A 26 -6.97 0.37 0.09
N ALA A 27 -7.40 1.26 -0.80
CA ALA A 27 -8.82 1.49 -1.08
C ALA A 27 -9.54 0.22 -1.53
N ALA A 28 -8.92 -0.59 -2.40
CA ALA A 28 -9.44 -1.88 -2.84
C ALA A 28 -9.58 -2.89 -1.69
N LEU A 29 -8.54 -3.02 -0.85
CA LEU A 29 -8.51 -3.88 0.33
C LEU A 29 -9.57 -3.46 1.37
N PHE A 30 -9.81 -2.17 1.54
CA PHE A 30 -10.78 -1.64 2.51
C PHE A 30 -12.15 -1.33 1.89
N THR A 31 -12.50 -1.93 0.75
CA THR A 31 -13.85 -1.78 0.18
C THR A 31 -14.89 -2.60 0.98
N PRO A 32 -16.11 -2.06 1.17
CA PRO A 32 -17.17 -2.76 1.89
C PRO A 32 -17.47 -4.18 1.39
N PRO A 33 -17.50 -4.49 0.08
CA PRO A 33 -17.76 -5.84 -0.42
C PRO A 33 -16.68 -6.86 -0.01
N LEU A 34 -15.40 -6.47 -0.05
CA LEU A 34 -14.31 -7.36 0.38
C LEU A 34 -14.33 -7.58 1.89
N LEU A 35 -14.60 -6.52 2.66
CA LEU A 35 -14.70 -6.61 4.12
C LEU A 35 -15.85 -7.53 4.54
N MET A 36 -17.01 -7.43 3.89
CA MET A 36 -18.16 -8.29 4.14
C MET A 36 -17.83 -9.78 3.91
N LEU A 37 -16.99 -10.11 2.93
CA LEU A 37 -16.60 -11.50 2.66
C LEU A 37 -15.86 -12.15 3.84
N PHE A 38 -15.10 -11.37 4.62
CA PHE A 38 -14.36 -11.86 5.79
C PHE A 38 -15.11 -11.61 7.11
N MET A 39 -16.23 -10.88 7.08
CA MET A 39 -17.06 -10.56 8.25
C MET A 39 -18.03 -11.69 8.64
N ASN A 40 -17.91 -12.87 8.01
CA ASN A 40 -18.79 -14.02 8.19
C ASN A 40 -18.59 -14.79 9.51
N GLY A 41 -17.80 -14.26 10.45
CA GLY A 41 -17.53 -14.90 11.75
C GLY A 41 -16.54 -16.07 11.70
N GLY A 42 -15.81 -16.26 10.60
CA GLY A 42 -14.78 -17.29 10.50
C GLY A 42 -13.67 -17.09 11.55
N MET A 43 -13.24 -18.18 12.18
CA MET A 43 -12.17 -18.20 13.18
C MET A 43 -11.03 -19.12 12.72
N VAL A 44 -9.79 -18.66 12.85
CA VAL A 44 -8.57 -19.43 12.62
C VAL A 44 -7.78 -19.46 13.92
N ALA A 45 -7.56 -20.65 14.48
CA ALA A 45 -6.88 -20.83 15.77
C ALA A 45 -7.45 -19.96 16.91
N GLY A 46 -8.77 -19.72 16.92
CA GLY A 46 -9.46 -18.86 17.89
C GLY A 46 -9.41 -17.36 17.59
N VAL A 47 -8.78 -16.95 16.49
CA VAL A 47 -8.70 -15.54 16.05
C VAL A 47 -9.67 -15.30 14.89
N PRO A 48 -10.45 -14.21 14.90
CA PRO A 48 -11.31 -13.86 13.77
C PRO A 48 -10.52 -13.67 12.47
N VAL A 49 -10.95 -14.32 11.39
CA VAL A 49 -10.35 -14.18 10.05
C VAL A 49 -10.33 -12.71 9.61
N PHE A 50 -11.37 -11.96 9.96
CA PHE A 50 -11.44 -10.53 9.73
C PHE A 50 -10.26 -9.76 10.35
N ALA A 51 -9.88 -10.07 11.58
CA ALA A 51 -8.74 -9.43 12.23
C ALA A 51 -7.44 -9.76 11.49
N LEU A 52 -7.21 -11.04 11.16
CA LEU A 52 -6.05 -11.47 10.38
C LEU A 52 -5.96 -10.73 9.04
N TYR A 53 -7.10 -10.57 8.36
CA TYR A 53 -7.20 -9.83 7.10
C TYR A 53 -6.78 -8.36 7.27
N VAL A 54 -7.39 -7.65 8.23
CA VAL A 54 -7.14 -6.22 8.45
C VAL A 54 -5.69 -5.96 8.83
N PHE A 55 -5.12 -6.75 9.76
CA PHE A 55 -3.73 -6.60 10.16
C PHE A 55 -2.76 -6.92 9.02
N SER A 56 -3.03 -7.97 8.24
CA SER A 56 -2.19 -8.34 7.09
C SER A 56 -2.22 -7.27 6.00
N ALA A 57 -3.42 -6.75 5.67
CA ALA A 57 -3.59 -5.66 4.72
C ALA A 57 -2.86 -4.39 5.17
N TRP A 58 -2.96 -4.06 6.46
CA TRP A 58 -2.30 -2.89 7.05
C TRP A 58 -0.77 -3.01 7.03
N ILE A 59 -0.22 -4.16 7.45
CA ILE A 59 1.22 -4.42 7.41
C ILE A 59 1.72 -4.39 5.95
N GLY A 60 0.99 -5.02 5.02
CA GLY A 60 1.32 -5.02 3.61
C GLY A 60 1.36 -3.60 3.03
N LEU A 61 0.35 -2.78 3.33
CA LEU A 61 0.30 -1.39 2.88
C LEU A 61 1.45 -0.56 3.46
N THR A 62 1.73 -0.71 4.75
CA THR A 62 2.83 -0.02 5.44
C THR A 62 4.18 -0.42 4.84
N GLY A 63 4.39 -1.71 4.57
CA GLY A 63 5.59 -2.22 3.91
C GLY A 63 5.76 -1.66 2.49
N VAL A 64 4.68 -1.61 1.69
CA VAL A 64 4.71 -1.00 0.36
C VAL A 64 5.10 0.48 0.43
N VAL A 65 4.53 1.24 1.37
CA VAL A 65 4.86 2.66 1.56
C VAL A 65 6.31 2.84 2.02
N ALA A 66 6.79 2.03 2.97
CA ALA A 66 8.17 2.07 3.43
C ALA A 66 9.16 1.76 2.29
N LEU A 67 8.89 0.73 1.48
CA LEU A 67 9.70 0.39 0.31
C LEU A 67 9.73 1.50 -0.76
N ILE A 68 8.63 2.24 -0.93
CA ILE A 68 8.59 3.39 -1.83
C ILE A 68 9.43 4.54 -1.28
N ALA A 69 9.39 4.77 0.04
CA ALA A 69 10.16 5.81 0.72
C ALA A 69 11.67 5.55 0.64
N GLU A 70 12.12 4.33 0.97
CA GLU A 70 13.53 3.92 0.89
C GLU A 70 14.11 4.09 -0.52
N LYS A 71 13.35 3.72 -1.55
CA LYS A 71 13.74 3.92 -2.96
C LYS A 71 13.75 5.39 -3.39
N GLY A 72 13.09 6.29 -2.66
CA GLY A 72 13.14 7.73 -2.91
C GLY A 72 14.41 8.37 -2.37
N GLU A 73 14.92 7.85 -1.26
CA GLU A 73 16.00 8.42 -0.43
C GLU A 73 17.39 7.85 -0.79
N GLY A 74 17.45 6.65 -1.36
CA GLY A 74 18.68 5.94 -1.72
C GLY A 74 19.32 6.24 -3.10
N ASP A 75 18.82 7.21 -3.90
CA ASP A 75 19.56 7.76 -5.06
C ASP A 75 19.76 9.27 -4.98
#